data_AF-A0A517PPU7-F1
#
_entry.id   AF-A0A517PPU7-F1
#
_cell.length_a   1.000
_cell.length_b   1.000
_cell.length_c   1.000
_cell.angle_alpha   90.00
_cell.angle_beta   90.00
_cell.angle_gamma   90.00
#
_symmetry.space_group_name_H-M   'P 1'
#
loop_
_entity.id
_entity.type
_entity.pdbx_description
1 polymer ?
#
loop_
_entity_poly.entity_id
_entity_poly.type
_entity_poly.pdbx_seq_one_letter_code
_entity_poly.pdbx_strand_id
1 'polypeptide(L)'
;MTNQQTFPSPQNLWKQFAEKLRFQYWIRRNLTTGQGDDQIWYELARALTSQIIPMGLFIDSQFYSSEKLYRSPSPRELLGQKAFQRYEKYHNKQADKLENTMVINLRSQIQKARTEINCKMGFSTCTLESAVSYILVTEEDELSPLFCYCLLSQMERLSYMTQDYFVNAVLEYVPLRDEYDAVWGSHIPEGFRELALDTYCNLFAPDLEGSRSLVQSE
;
A
#
# COMPACT_ATOMS: atom_id res chain seq x y z
N MET A 1 -28.87 -12.15 5.87
CA MET A 1 -28.51 -10.87 6.50
C MET A 1 -27.41 -10.27 5.65
N THR A 2 -27.71 -9.22 4.89
CA THR A 2 -26.73 -8.49 4.07
C THR A 2 -25.89 -7.62 5.00
N ASN A 3 -24.70 -8.10 5.39
CA ASN A 3 -23.67 -7.24 5.98
C ASN A 3 -23.27 -6.23 4.90
N GLN A 4 -23.84 -5.02 4.93
CA GLN A 4 -23.33 -3.92 4.13
C GLN A 4 -21.97 -3.54 4.70
N GLN A 5 -20.91 -3.97 4.01
CA GLN A 5 -19.54 -3.61 4.33
C GLN A 5 -19.41 -2.09 4.17
N THR A 6 -19.30 -1.37 5.28
CA THR A 6 -19.06 0.08 5.27
C THR A 6 -17.59 0.33 4.98
N PHE A 7 -17.29 0.67 3.73
CA PHE A 7 -15.96 1.11 3.35
C PHE A 7 -15.64 2.46 3.99
N PRO A 8 -14.38 2.72 4.39
CA PRO A 8 -13.97 4.04 4.84
C PRO A 8 -14.19 5.05 3.72
N SER A 9 -14.61 6.27 4.07
CA SER A 9 -14.79 7.31 3.05
C SER A 9 -13.46 7.64 2.37
N PRO A 10 -13.47 7.97 1.07
CA PRO A 10 -12.25 8.35 0.34
C PRO A 10 -11.50 9.51 1.00
N GLN A 11 -12.23 10.46 1.58
CA GLN A 11 -11.65 11.60 2.29
C GLN A 11 -10.88 11.17 3.55
N ASN A 12 -11.37 10.16 4.28
CA ASN A 12 -10.65 9.63 5.44
C ASN A 12 -9.39 8.87 4.99
N LEU A 13 -9.47 8.08 3.91
CA LEU A 13 -8.31 7.40 3.34
C LEU A 13 -7.24 8.40 2.86
N TRP A 14 -7.63 9.44 2.15
CA TRP A 14 -6.70 10.48 1.69
C TRP A 14 -6.03 11.22 2.86
N LYS A 15 -6.72 11.45 3.97
CA LYS A 15 -6.10 12.02 5.19
C LYS A 15 -5.03 11.08 5.76
N GLN A 16 -5.34 9.80 5.91
CA GLN A 16 -4.37 8.81 6.40
C GLN A 16 -3.15 8.71 5.47
N PHE A 17 -3.39 8.73 4.16
CA PHE A 17 -2.32 8.72 3.16
C PHE A 17 -1.48 10.00 3.17
N ALA A 18 -2.10 11.17 3.35
CA ALA A 18 -1.40 12.43 3.51
C ALA A 18 -0.44 12.39 4.69
N GLU A 19 -0.87 11.84 5.83
CA GLU A 19 -0.03 11.66 7.02
C GLU A 19 1.15 10.71 6.75
N LYS A 20 0.89 9.57 6.08
CA LYS A 20 1.94 8.61 5.68
C LYS A 20 2.97 9.25 4.73
N LEU A 21 2.51 9.95 3.69
CA LEU A 21 3.37 10.67 2.74
C LEU A 21 4.23 11.72 3.45
N ARG A 22 3.61 12.53 4.32
CA ARG A 22 4.30 13.55 5.11
C ARG A 22 5.39 12.93 5.97
N PHE A 23 5.06 11.86 6.69
CA PHE A 23 6.00 11.15 7.56
C PHE A 23 7.19 10.58 6.76
N GLN A 24 6.93 9.86 5.68
CA GLN A 24 7.98 9.28 4.81
C GLN A 24 8.90 10.36 4.24
N TYR A 25 8.33 11.46 3.74
CA TYR A 25 9.10 12.57 3.20
C TYR A 25 10.05 13.19 4.23
N TRP A 26 9.58 13.43 5.46
CA TRP A 26 10.43 14.03 6.50
C TRP A 26 11.54 13.09 6.97
N ILE A 27 11.25 11.79 7.10
CA ILE A 27 12.26 10.77 7.37
C ILE A 27 13.37 10.81 6.31
N ARG A 28 13.01 10.88 5.02
CA ARG A 28 14.01 10.94 3.93
C ARG A 28 14.85 12.23 3.95
N ARG A 29 14.36 13.28 4.60
CA ARG A 29 15.11 14.52 4.84
C ARG A 29 15.96 14.47 6.10
N ASN A 30 15.99 13.36 6.84
CA ASN A 30 16.59 13.24 8.17
C ASN A 30 16.01 14.26 9.16
N LEU A 31 14.70 14.51 9.07
CA LEU A 31 13.97 15.41 9.97
C LEU A 31 12.85 14.61 10.66
N THR A 32 12.64 14.86 11.95
CA THR A 32 11.62 14.17 12.75
C THR A 32 10.21 14.68 12.47
N THR A 33 10.08 15.98 12.24
CA THR A 33 8.86 16.66 11.84
C THR A 33 9.21 17.89 11.02
N GLY A 34 8.25 18.40 10.25
CA GLY A 34 8.40 19.70 9.61
C GLY A 34 7.03 20.29 9.29
N GLN A 35 6.97 21.61 9.28
CA GLN A 35 5.76 22.33 8.87
C GLN A 35 5.62 22.23 7.35
N GLY A 36 4.42 21.88 6.92
CA GLY A 36 3.99 21.86 5.54
C GLY A 36 2.48 22.10 5.54
N ASP A 37 1.99 22.72 4.49
CA ASP A 37 0.55 22.93 4.30
C ASP A 37 -0.13 21.56 4.19
N ASP A 38 -0.97 21.20 5.16
CA ASP A 38 -1.67 19.90 5.21
C ASP A 38 -2.47 19.66 3.92
N GLN A 39 -2.89 20.73 3.26
CA GLN A 39 -3.55 20.69 1.96
C GLN A 39 -2.68 20.05 0.87
N ILE A 40 -1.37 20.33 0.85
CA ILE A 40 -0.45 19.78 -0.16
C ILE A 40 -0.38 18.26 -0.06
N TRP A 41 -0.28 17.73 1.16
CA TRP A 41 -0.17 16.29 1.38
C TRP A 41 -1.46 15.57 1.01
N TYR A 42 -2.60 16.18 1.30
CA TYR A 42 -3.91 15.68 0.89
C TYR A 42 -4.08 15.68 -0.63
N GLU A 43 -3.72 16.78 -1.30
CA GLU A 43 -3.74 16.86 -2.76
C GLU A 43 -2.79 15.86 -3.40
N LEU A 44 -1.61 15.64 -2.81
CA LEU A 44 -0.67 14.64 -3.30
C LEU A 44 -1.23 13.22 -3.13
N ALA A 45 -1.81 12.88 -1.98
CA ALA A 45 -2.45 11.59 -1.76
C ALA A 45 -3.55 11.32 -2.79
N ARG A 46 -4.39 12.33 -3.07
CA ARG A 46 -5.43 12.25 -4.10
C ARG A 46 -4.83 12.06 -5.49
N ALA A 47 -3.84 12.87 -5.87
CA ALA A 47 -3.21 12.79 -7.18
C ALA A 47 -2.53 11.43 -7.44
N LEU A 48 -1.87 10.86 -6.43
CA LEU A 48 -1.21 9.56 -6.52
C LEU A 48 -2.22 8.42 -6.60
N THR A 49 -3.27 8.43 -5.77
CA THR A 49 -4.32 7.40 -5.83
C THR A 49 -5.09 7.42 -7.14
N SER A 50 -5.44 8.59 -7.67
CA SER A 50 -6.12 8.71 -8.97
C SER A 50 -5.27 8.23 -10.15
N GLN A 51 -3.94 8.24 -10.02
CA GLN A 51 -3.00 7.73 -11.03
C GLN A 51 -2.48 6.32 -10.71
N ILE A 52 -2.97 5.68 -9.64
CA ILE A 52 -2.55 4.34 -9.18
C ILE A 52 -1.02 4.30 -8.93
N ILE A 53 -0.47 5.37 -8.33
CA ILE A 53 0.97 5.48 -8.07
C ILE A 53 1.29 5.02 -6.63
N PRO A 54 2.23 4.07 -6.45
CA PRO A 54 2.71 3.63 -5.15
C PRO A 54 3.43 4.76 -4.41
N MET A 55 2.83 5.21 -3.31
CA MET A 55 3.27 6.39 -2.53
C MET A 55 4.72 6.30 -2.06
N GLY A 56 5.13 5.15 -1.51
CA GLY A 56 6.49 4.96 -1.01
C GLY A 56 7.54 5.09 -2.12
N LEU A 57 7.30 4.47 -3.29
CA LEU A 57 8.19 4.59 -4.44
C LEU A 57 8.21 6.00 -5.02
N PHE A 58 7.05 6.68 -5.04
CA PHE A 58 6.99 8.07 -5.45
C PHE A 58 7.88 8.94 -4.57
N ILE A 59 7.79 8.83 -3.25
CA ILE A 59 8.64 9.59 -2.32
C ILE A 59 10.11 9.21 -2.52
N ASP A 60 10.45 7.92 -2.54
CA ASP A 60 11.83 7.45 -2.69
C ASP A 60 12.49 7.95 -3.98
N SER A 61 11.73 8.03 -5.07
CA SER A 61 12.21 8.56 -6.35
C SER A 61 12.65 10.03 -6.29
N GLN A 62 12.10 10.82 -5.36
CA GLN A 62 12.46 12.24 -5.20
C GLN A 62 13.83 12.44 -4.54
N PHE A 63 14.32 11.40 -3.87
CA PHE A 63 15.62 11.37 -3.18
C PHE A 63 16.64 10.48 -3.89
N TYR A 64 16.27 9.87 -5.01
CA TYR A 64 17.16 8.97 -5.74
C TYR A 64 18.25 9.74 -6.52
N SER A 65 19.49 9.54 -6.08
CA SER A 65 20.70 10.21 -6.56
C SER A 65 21.17 9.74 -7.95
N SER A 66 20.44 10.10 -9.01
CA SER A 66 21.05 10.14 -10.36
C SER A 66 21.42 11.55 -10.80
N GLU A 67 20.70 12.56 -10.30
CA GLU A 67 21.05 13.96 -10.39
C GLU A 67 21.40 14.40 -8.97
N LYS A 68 22.62 14.88 -8.74
CA LYS A 68 23.02 15.48 -7.45
C LYS A 68 22.17 16.74 -7.21
N LEU A 69 20.92 16.57 -6.80
CA LEU A 69 20.10 17.65 -6.32
C LEU A 69 20.75 18.12 -5.02
N TYR A 70 21.46 19.25 -5.09
CA TYR A 70 22.01 19.93 -3.92
C TYR A 70 20.93 20.34 -2.91
N ARG A 71 19.64 20.22 -3.28
CA ARG A 71 18.48 20.56 -2.45
C ARG A 71 17.34 19.57 -2.66
N SER A 72 16.82 19.00 -1.57
CA SER A 72 15.59 18.21 -1.58
C SER A 72 14.40 19.06 -2.05
N PRO A 73 13.49 18.51 -2.88
CA PRO A 73 12.31 19.24 -3.32
C PRO A 73 11.45 19.61 -2.11
N SER A 74 10.87 20.80 -2.12
CA SER A 74 9.85 21.22 -1.16
C SER A 74 8.53 20.45 -1.38
N PRO A 75 7.63 20.39 -0.39
CA PRO A 75 6.35 19.70 -0.54
C PRO A 75 5.53 20.15 -1.76
N ARG A 76 5.51 21.46 -2.05
CA ARG A 76 4.79 21.99 -3.24
C ARG A 76 5.36 21.48 -4.56
N GLU A 77 6.68 21.26 -4.63
CA GLU A 77 7.33 20.75 -5.83
C GLU A 77 7.00 19.27 -6.10
N LEU A 78 6.46 18.54 -5.11
CA LEU A 78 6.01 17.16 -5.27
C LEU A 78 4.75 17.04 -6.14
N LEU A 79 3.93 18.09 -6.20
CA LEU A 79 2.77 18.16 -7.08
C LEU A 79 3.14 18.55 -8.52
N GLY A 80 4.37 19.00 -8.76
CA GLY A 80 4.81 19.45 -10.08
C GLY A 80 5.16 18.30 -11.01
N GLN A 81 5.01 18.53 -12.32
CA GLN A 81 5.30 17.55 -13.38
C GLN A 81 6.70 16.92 -13.28
N LYS A 82 7.71 17.69 -12.85
CA LYS A 82 9.08 17.20 -12.65
C LYS A 82 9.16 16.06 -11.63
N ALA A 83 8.32 16.05 -10.59
CA ALA A 83 8.31 15.00 -9.59
C ALA A 83 7.79 13.67 -10.16
N PHE A 84 6.74 13.72 -10.98
CA PHE A 84 6.20 12.56 -11.68
C PHE A 84 7.17 12.01 -12.74
N GLN A 85 7.84 12.89 -13.50
CA GLN A 85 8.90 12.47 -14.42
C GLN A 85 10.08 11.78 -13.71
N ARG A 86 10.44 12.22 -12.50
CA ARG A 86 11.45 11.54 -11.67
C ARG A 86 10.97 10.16 -11.23
N TYR A 87 9.71 10.04 -10.82
CA TYR A 87 9.09 8.77 -10.48
C TYR A 87 9.12 7.78 -11.65
N GLU A 88 8.67 8.18 -12.84
CA GLU A 88 8.70 7.31 -14.03
C GLU A 88 10.12 6.84 -14.36
N LYS A 89 11.11 7.74 -14.32
CA LYS A 89 12.51 7.38 -14.55
C LYS A 89 13.05 6.43 -13.48
N TYR A 90 12.63 6.60 -12.23
CA TYR A 90 13.05 5.77 -11.10
C TYR A 90 12.44 4.37 -11.19
N HIS A 91 11.13 4.27 -11.38
CA HIS A 91 10.40 3.01 -11.47
C HIS A 91 10.97 2.13 -12.60
N ASN A 92 11.14 2.70 -13.80
CA ASN A 92 11.76 1.99 -14.94
C ASN A 92 13.18 1.48 -14.67
N LYS A 93 13.97 2.20 -13.85
CA LYS A 93 15.35 1.79 -13.51
C LYS A 93 15.42 0.77 -12.37
N GLN A 94 14.38 0.69 -11.54
CA GLN A 94 14.39 -0.10 -10.31
C GLN A 94 13.47 -1.31 -10.37
N ALA A 95 12.78 -1.57 -11.48
CA ALA A 95 11.84 -2.69 -11.64
C ALA A 95 12.44 -4.02 -11.15
N ASP A 96 13.61 -4.42 -11.66
CA ASP A 96 14.28 -5.67 -11.24
C ASP A 96 14.63 -5.69 -9.74
N LYS A 97 15.00 -4.53 -9.18
CA LYS A 97 15.32 -4.41 -7.75
C LYS A 97 14.07 -4.49 -6.89
N LEU A 98 12.97 -3.91 -7.36
CA LEU A 98 11.66 -3.95 -6.70
C LEU A 98 11.15 -5.39 -6.63
N GLU A 99 11.19 -6.12 -7.74
CA GLU A 99 10.79 -7.53 -7.80
C GLU A 99 11.60 -8.38 -6.80
N ASN A 100 12.94 -8.24 -6.81
CA ASN A 100 13.80 -8.91 -5.84
C ASN A 100 13.45 -8.56 -4.38
N THR A 101 13.12 -7.29 -4.12
CA THR A 101 12.70 -6.85 -2.78
C THR A 101 11.37 -7.49 -2.38
N MET A 102 10.41 -7.60 -3.30
CA MET A 102 9.14 -8.28 -3.06
C MET A 102 9.31 -9.78 -2.81
N VAL A 103 10.21 -10.45 -3.53
CA VAL A 103 10.54 -11.88 -3.29
C VAL A 103 11.09 -12.07 -1.89
N ILE A 104 12.02 -11.22 -1.46
CA ILE A 104 12.60 -11.26 -0.10
C ILE A 104 11.50 -11.02 0.93
N ASN A 105 10.65 -10.02 0.70
CA ASN A 105 9.54 -9.68 1.58
C ASN A 105 8.56 -10.85 1.74
N LEU A 106 8.10 -11.47 0.65
CA LEU A 106 7.21 -12.64 0.68
C LEU A 106 7.83 -13.80 1.48
N ARG A 107 9.09 -14.13 1.20
CA ARG A 107 9.81 -15.21 1.92
C ARG A 107 9.91 -14.90 3.41
N SER A 108 10.19 -13.65 3.76
CA SER A 108 10.24 -13.20 5.15
C SER A 108 8.89 -13.37 5.84
N GLN A 109 7.79 -12.95 5.21
CA GLN A 109 6.45 -13.07 5.78
C GLN A 109 6.02 -14.54 5.96
N ILE A 110 6.27 -15.40 4.95
CA ILE A 110 6.03 -16.84 5.05
C ILE A 110 6.82 -17.44 6.22
N GLN A 111 8.12 -17.13 6.32
CA GLN A 111 8.97 -17.70 7.35
C GLN A 111 8.55 -17.22 8.74
N LYS A 112 8.21 -15.94 8.89
CA LYS A 112 7.72 -15.38 10.14
C LYS A 112 6.43 -16.06 10.58
N ALA A 113 5.41 -16.08 9.71
CA ALA A 113 4.14 -16.72 10.00
C ALA A 113 4.31 -18.20 10.39
N ARG A 114 5.11 -18.96 9.64
CA ARG A 114 5.42 -20.36 9.97
C ARG A 114 6.08 -20.52 11.33
N THR A 115 7.07 -19.68 11.63
CA THR A 115 7.82 -19.74 12.89
C THR A 115 6.87 -19.50 14.06
N GLU A 116 6.08 -18.43 13.99
CA GLU A 116 5.14 -18.09 15.05
C GLU A 116 4.03 -19.13 15.21
N ILE A 117 3.47 -19.66 14.10
CA ILE A 117 2.45 -20.72 14.15
C ILE A 117 3.03 -21.95 14.86
N ASN A 118 4.23 -22.38 14.45
CA ASN A 118 4.88 -23.54 15.05
C ASN A 118 5.20 -23.33 16.53
N CYS A 119 5.69 -22.14 16.90
CA CYS A 119 5.91 -21.78 18.30
C CYS A 119 4.62 -21.89 19.12
N LYS A 120 3.49 -21.38 18.60
CA LYS A 120 2.19 -21.45 19.29
C LYS A 120 1.64 -22.86 19.37
N MET A 121 1.76 -23.63 18.30
CA MET A 121 1.34 -25.03 18.26
C MET A 121 2.21 -25.95 19.15
N GLY A 122 3.44 -25.56 19.45
CA GLY A 122 4.33 -26.27 20.38
C GLY A 122 3.83 -26.30 21.83
N PHE A 123 2.92 -25.38 22.21
CA PHE A 123 2.20 -25.43 23.48
C PHE A 123 0.93 -26.29 23.29
N SER A 124 0.84 -27.42 23.99
CA SER A 124 0.15 -28.67 23.59
C SER A 124 -1.39 -28.68 23.52
N THR A 125 -2.05 -27.58 23.18
CA THR A 125 -3.51 -27.52 22.98
C THR A 125 -3.97 -26.54 21.89
N CYS A 126 -3.04 -25.87 21.19
CA CYS A 126 -3.39 -24.88 20.18
C CYS A 126 -3.68 -25.53 18.82
N THR A 127 -4.86 -25.27 18.23
CA THR A 127 -5.12 -25.66 16.84
C THR A 127 -4.43 -24.70 15.88
N LEU A 128 -4.28 -25.10 14.61
CA LEU A 128 -3.72 -24.24 13.58
C LEU A 128 -4.52 -22.94 13.44
N GLU A 129 -5.85 -23.01 13.47
CA GLU A 129 -6.72 -21.85 13.37
C GLU A 129 -6.57 -20.91 14.56
N SER A 130 -6.46 -21.46 15.78
CA SER A 130 -6.17 -20.64 16.97
C SER A 130 -4.80 -19.98 16.91
N ALA A 131 -3.78 -20.68 16.40
CA ALA A 131 -2.44 -20.12 16.23
C ALA A 131 -2.42 -18.99 15.19
N VAL A 132 -3.07 -19.18 14.04
CA VAL A 132 -3.18 -18.16 12.99
C VAL A 132 -3.95 -16.95 13.48
N SER A 133 -5.13 -17.16 14.10
CA SER A 133 -5.92 -16.07 14.67
C SER A 133 -5.14 -15.28 15.70
N TYR A 134 -4.37 -15.95 16.57
CA TYR A 134 -3.51 -15.29 17.55
C TYR A 134 -2.48 -14.37 16.88
N ILE A 135 -1.76 -14.88 15.88
CA ILE A 135 -0.69 -14.11 15.21
C ILE A 135 -1.25 -12.88 14.51
N LEU A 136 -2.41 -13.03 13.86
CA LEU A 136 -3.07 -11.91 13.18
C LEU A 136 -3.49 -10.79 14.15
N VAL A 137 -3.80 -11.13 15.41
CA VAL A 137 -4.15 -10.17 16.46
C VAL A 137 -2.90 -9.56 17.12
N THR A 138 -1.80 -10.30 17.25
CA THR A 138 -0.61 -9.81 17.97
C THR A 138 0.46 -9.16 17.10
N GLU A 139 0.50 -9.50 15.81
CA GLU A 139 1.55 -9.09 14.86
C GLU A 139 0.97 -8.27 13.70
N GLU A 140 -0.15 -7.56 13.94
CA GLU A 140 -0.88 -6.80 12.92
C GLU A 140 0.01 -5.80 12.17
N ASP A 141 1.04 -5.26 12.84
CA ASP A 141 1.96 -4.27 12.26
C ASP A 141 3.14 -4.89 11.47
N GLU A 142 3.39 -6.20 11.60
CA GLU A 142 4.57 -6.84 11.00
C GLU A 142 4.27 -7.69 9.75
N LEU A 143 3.02 -8.14 9.61
CA LEU A 143 2.55 -8.82 8.41
C LEU A 143 1.81 -7.84 7.51
N SER A 144 2.10 -7.92 6.21
CA SER A 144 1.40 -7.10 5.23
C SER A 144 -0.08 -7.46 5.16
N PRO A 145 -0.98 -6.48 5.01
CA PRO A 145 -2.39 -6.72 4.78
C PRO A 145 -2.69 -7.71 3.64
N LEU A 146 -1.96 -7.63 2.53
CA LEU A 146 -2.13 -8.59 1.42
C LEU A 146 -1.79 -10.02 1.84
N PHE A 147 -0.72 -10.22 2.60
CA PHE A 147 -0.37 -11.54 3.13
C PHE A 147 -1.43 -12.09 4.08
N CYS A 148 -1.88 -11.28 5.03
CA CYS A 148 -2.94 -11.67 5.96
C CYS A 148 -4.21 -12.08 5.22
N TYR A 149 -4.62 -11.31 4.22
CA TYR A 149 -5.76 -11.63 3.36
C TYR A 149 -5.57 -12.97 2.62
N CYS A 150 -4.41 -13.19 1.99
CA CYS A 150 -4.12 -14.43 1.27
C CYS A 150 -4.09 -15.65 2.20
N LEU A 151 -3.48 -15.52 3.37
CA LEU A 151 -3.42 -16.58 4.39
C LEU A 151 -4.82 -16.99 4.86
N LEU A 152 -5.64 -16.00 5.24
CA LEU A 152 -7.00 -16.23 5.72
C LEU A 152 -7.91 -16.83 4.64
N SER A 153 -7.73 -16.43 3.38
CA SER A 153 -8.51 -16.93 2.25
C SER A 153 -8.30 -18.43 1.99
N GLN A 154 -7.18 -19.00 2.46
CA GLN A 154 -6.90 -20.42 2.37
C GLN A 154 -7.51 -21.23 3.54
N MET A 155 -8.10 -20.56 4.53
CA MET A 155 -8.60 -21.17 5.76
C MET A 155 -10.11 -20.95 5.88
N GLU A 156 -10.90 -21.92 5.43
CA GLU A 156 -12.38 -21.84 5.39
C GLU A 156 -12.99 -21.34 6.71
N ARG A 157 -12.50 -21.85 7.84
CA ARG A 157 -12.99 -21.51 9.18
C ARG A 157 -12.64 -20.09 9.66
N LEU A 158 -11.65 -19.45 9.04
CA LEU A 158 -11.22 -18.07 9.35
C LEU A 158 -11.54 -17.09 8.22
N SER A 159 -12.19 -17.55 7.15
CA SER A 159 -12.53 -16.74 5.97
C SER A 159 -13.32 -15.46 6.32
N TYR A 160 -14.10 -15.47 7.40
CA TYR A 160 -14.84 -14.30 7.88
C TYR A 160 -13.91 -13.13 8.28
N MET A 161 -12.68 -13.40 8.72
CA MET A 161 -11.69 -12.38 9.10
C MET A 161 -11.03 -11.70 7.89
N THR A 162 -11.20 -12.25 6.68
CA THR A 162 -10.62 -11.64 5.46
C THR A 162 -11.12 -10.20 5.24
N GLN A 163 -12.33 -9.89 5.72
CA GLN A 163 -12.94 -8.57 5.58
C GLN A 163 -12.13 -7.47 6.28
N ASP A 164 -11.46 -7.80 7.39
CA ASP A 164 -10.67 -6.85 8.19
C ASP A 164 -9.42 -6.39 7.44
N TYR A 165 -8.88 -7.26 6.58
CA TYR A 165 -7.67 -6.98 5.80
C TYR A 165 -7.95 -6.54 4.38
N PHE A 166 -9.16 -6.78 3.86
CA PHE A 166 -9.48 -6.63 2.44
C PHE A 166 -9.13 -5.25 1.88
N VAL A 167 -9.63 -4.17 2.50
CA VAL A 167 -9.38 -2.81 1.99
C VAL A 167 -7.89 -2.48 1.97
N ASN A 168 -7.18 -2.78 3.05
CA ASN A 168 -5.75 -2.50 3.12
C ASN A 168 -4.94 -3.37 2.14
N ALA A 169 -5.35 -4.63 1.91
CA ALA A 169 -4.78 -5.49 0.90
C ALA A 169 -4.98 -4.92 -0.51
N VAL A 170 -6.15 -4.36 -0.81
CA VAL A 170 -6.43 -3.67 -2.08
C VAL A 170 -5.53 -2.46 -2.26
N LEU A 171 -5.38 -1.62 -1.22
CA LEU A 171 -4.56 -0.42 -1.25
C LEU A 171 -3.06 -0.72 -1.41
N GLU A 172 -2.61 -1.87 -0.93
CA GLU A 172 -1.25 -2.37 -1.10
C GLU A 172 -1.03 -2.99 -2.49
N TYR A 173 -1.95 -3.86 -2.94
CA TYR A 173 -1.82 -4.64 -4.17
C TYR A 173 -1.93 -3.80 -5.43
N VAL A 174 -2.98 -3.00 -5.56
CA VAL A 174 -3.36 -2.37 -6.85
C VAL A 174 -2.25 -1.45 -7.43
N PRO A 175 -1.57 -0.60 -6.64
CA PRO A 175 -0.50 0.25 -7.17
C PRO A 175 0.72 -0.50 -7.71
N LEU A 176 0.89 -1.78 -7.37
CA LEU A 176 2.02 -2.63 -7.75
C LEU A 176 1.54 -3.99 -8.26
N ARG A 177 0.38 -3.98 -8.92
CA ARG A 177 -0.35 -5.20 -9.29
C ARG A 177 0.51 -6.16 -10.09
N ASP A 178 1.19 -5.64 -11.10
CA ASP A 178 1.94 -6.45 -12.05
C ASP A 178 3.17 -7.09 -11.37
N GLU A 179 3.83 -6.36 -10.46
CA GLU A 179 4.93 -6.89 -9.65
C GLU A 179 4.46 -7.92 -8.61
N TYR A 180 3.32 -7.68 -7.95
CA TYR A 180 2.71 -8.67 -7.06
C TYR A 180 2.25 -9.91 -7.82
N ASP A 181 1.69 -9.79 -9.02
CA ASP A 181 1.29 -10.95 -9.81
C ASP A 181 2.50 -11.78 -10.25
N ALA A 182 3.61 -11.13 -10.61
CA ALA A 182 4.85 -11.83 -10.96
C ALA A 182 5.42 -12.64 -9.78
N VAL A 183 5.39 -12.10 -8.55
CA VAL A 183 6.05 -12.69 -7.38
C VAL A 183 5.11 -13.51 -6.50
N TRP A 184 3.89 -13.02 -6.27
CA TRP A 184 2.88 -13.58 -5.39
C TRP A 184 1.75 -14.30 -6.15
N GLY A 185 1.78 -14.33 -7.49
CA GLY A 185 0.63 -14.70 -8.31
C GLY A 185 -0.06 -16.00 -7.91
N SER A 186 0.70 -17.04 -7.53
CA SER A 186 0.17 -18.34 -7.09
C SER A 186 -0.43 -18.35 -5.69
N HIS A 187 -0.18 -17.30 -4.89
CA HIS A 187 -0.68 -17.15 -3.53
C HIS A 187 -1.92 -16.24 -3.45
N ILE A 188 -2.14 -15.41 -4.48
CA ILE A 188 -3.29 -14.51 -4.57
C ILE A 188 -4.56 -15.33 -4.88
N PRO A 189 -5.60 -15.27 -4.04
CA PRO A 189 -6.85 -16.00 -4.25
C PRO A 189 -7.52 -15.69 -5.59
N GLU A 190 -8.24 -16.67 -6.14
CA GLU A 190 -9.06 -16.49 -7.34
C GLU A 190 -10.11 -15.39 -7.11
N GLY A 191 -10.32 -14.53 -8.12
CA GLY A 191 -11.26 -13.42 -8.07
C GLY A 191 -10.80 -12.18 -7.29
N PHE A 192 -9.69 -12.26 -6.52
CA PHE A 192 -9.18 -11.09 -5.78
C PHE A 192 -8.71 -9.99 -6.74
N ARG A 193 -8.12 -10.33 -7.89
CA ARG A 193 -7.52 -9.37 -8.81
C ARG A 193 -8.55 -8.40 -9.37
N GLU A 194 -9.63 -8.97 -9.90
CA GLU A 194 -10.75 -8.22 -10.48
C GLU A 194 -11.44 -7.40 -9.41
N LEU A 195 -11.71 -8.02 -8.26
CA LEU A 195 -12.39 -7.36 -7.14
C LEU A 195 -11.56 -6.22 -6.55
N ALA A 196 -10.24 -6.38 -6.44
CA ALA A 196 -9.35 -5.37 -5.91
C ALA A 196 -9.31 -4.13 -6.81
N LEU A 197 -9.19 -4.33 -8.13
CA LEU A 197 -9.19 -3.22 -9.08
C LEU A 197 -10.53 -2.47 -9.05
N ASP A 198 -11.66 -3.19 -9.11
CA ASP A 198 -12.99 -2.58 -9.03
C ASP A 198 -13.16 -1.80 -7.72
N THR A 199 -12.78 -2.41 -6.58
CA THR A 199 -12.84 -1.76 -5.27
C THR A 199 -11.97 -0.50 -5.23
N TYR A 200 -10.74 -0.56 -5.71
CA TYR A 200 -9.82 0.59 -5.72
C TYR A 200 -10.37 1.73 -6.58
N CYS A 201 -10.87 1.40 -7.78
CA CYS A 201 -11.51 2.37 -8.65
C CYS A 201 -12.76 2.96 -8.00
N ASN A 202 -13.60 2.18 -7.33
CA ASN A 202 -14.79 2.69 -6.64
C ASN A 202 -14.42 3.55 -5.41
N LEU A 203 -13.30 3.27 -4.73
CA LEU A 203 -12.81 4.06 -3.62
C LEU A 203 -12.22 5.41 -4.05
N PHE A 204 -11.59 5.49 -5.23
CA PHE A 204 -10.88 6.69 -5.68
C PHE A 204 -11.36 7.24 -7.02
N ALA A 205 -12.49 6.77 -7.51
CA ALA A 205 -13.13 7.31 -8.70
C ALA A 205 -13.27 8.83 -8.52
N PRO A 206 -12.94 9.63 -9.55
CA PRO A 206 -13.28 11.03 -9.51
C PRO A 206 -14.80 11.10 -9.35
N ASP A 207 -15.27 11.84 -8.34
CA ASP A 207 -16.70 12.12 -8.17
C ASP A 207 -17.29 12.47 -9.54
N LEU A 208 -18.40 11.82 -9.91
CA LEU A 208 -19.12 12.08 -11.17
C LEU A 208 -19.71 13.51 -11.24
N GLU A 209 -19.38 14.38 -10.30
CA GLU A 209 -19.71 15.79 -10.32
C GLU A 209 -18.47 16.66 -10.55
N GLY A 210 -18.26 16.99 -11.83
CA GLY A 210 -17.50 18.18 -12.20
C GLY A 210 -16.09 17.91 -12.68
N SER A 211 -15.98 17.39 -13.91
CA SER A 211 -14.88 17.68 -14.82
C SER A 211 -14.62 19.19 -14.88
N ARG A 212 -13.78 19.72 -14.00
CA ARG A 212 -13.13 21.01 -14.19
C ARG A 212 -11.67 20.74 -14.49
N SER A 213 -11.38 20.83 -15.79
CA SER A 213 -10.06 21.05 -16.35
C SER A 213 -9.25 22.00 -15.46
N LEU A 214 -8.16 21.49 -14.91
CA LEU A 214 -7.02 22.30 -14.46
C LEU A 214 -5.86 22.05 -15.42
N VAL A 215 -6.12 22.22 -16.73
CA VAL A 215 -5.07 22.51 -17.71
C VAL A 215 -5.62 23.59 -18.62
N GLN A 216 -5.36 24.85 -18.25
CA GLN A 216 -4.99 25.95 -19.15
C GLN A 216 -4.95 27.25 -18.34
N SER A 217 -3.74 27.71 -18.05
CA SER A 217 -3.39 29.13 -18.00
C SER A 217 -1.87 29.20 -18.18
N GLU A 218 -1.47 29.48 -19.42
CA GLU A 218 -0.24 30.23 -19.70
C GLU A 218 -0.33 31.63 -19.08
#